data_AF-A0A9W7HR96-F1
#
_entry.id   AF-A0A9W7HR96-F1
#
_cell.length_a   1.000
_cell.length_b   1.000
_cell.length_c   1.000
_cell.angle_alpha   90.00
_cell.angle_beta   90.00
_cell.angle_gamma   90.00
#
_symmetry.space_group_name_H-M   'P 1'
#
loop_
_entity.id
_entity.type
_entity.pdbx_description
1 polymer ?
#
loop_
_entity_poly.entity_id
_entity_poly.type
_entity_poly.pdbx_seq_one_letter_code
_entity_poly.pdbx_strand_id
1 'polypeptide(L)'
;MEGGERGSSAIPESVMNSVNTTLVNVENLRTHLHQFLSISDPDVLAEMPPLQRAQALFTLAKATTTLFALRLRCSGVHPDEHPIKSELERLSLYQDKLERFVDLSKAPLRPSTTLNSQAATRFIEHSLPDLTPAQRRSMRQISKGEGPSTKCSDSNIIKKRKYQSSEKQTVQDAAKEFLEKAARELFGDRKDGFKGPLQVVDISDDDTPPS
;
A
#
# COMPACT_ATOMS: atom_id res chain seq x y z
N MET A 1 24.07 -72.18 35.53
CA MET A 1 22.75 -71.93 34.92
C MET A 1 22.75 -70.49 34.47
N GLU A 2 22.96 -70.31 33.18
CA GLU A 2 23.10 -69.02 32.51
C GLU A 2 21.69 -68.55 32.15
N GLY A 3 21.15 -67.61 32.94
CA GLY A 3 19.85 -67.00 32.70
C GLY A 3 20.04 -65.72 31.90
N GLY A 4 20.08 -65.85 30.57
CA GLY A 4 20.05 -64.70 29.66
C GLY A 4 18.69 -64.03 29.70
N GLU A 5 18.56 -62.97 30.51
CA GLU A 5 17.43 -62.05 30.42
C GLU A 5 17.56 -61.25 29.12
N ARG A 6 16.74 -61.65 28.14
CA ARG A 6 16.39 -60.87 26.96
C ARG A 6 16.08 -59.44 27.40
N GLY A 7 17.00 -58.51 27.13
CA GLY A 7 16.72 -57.09 27.25
C GLY A 7 15.55 -56.72 26.35
N SER A 8 14.38 -56.50 26.95
CA SER A 8 13.35 -55.68 26.33
C SER A 8 14.01 -54.34 26.04
N SER A 9 14.31 -54.04 24.78
CA SER A 9 14.85 -52.75 24.38
C SER A 9 13.77 -51.70 24.64
N ALA A 10 13.76 -51.16 25.86
CA ALA A 10 12.89 -50.07 26.24
C ALA A 10 13.27 -48.86 25.37
N ILE A 11 12.27 -48.24 24.75
CA ILE A 11 12.47 -47.04 23.94
C ILE A 11 13.13 -45.97 24.83
N PRO A 12 14.22 -45.31 24.40
CA PRO A 12 14.88 -44.30 25.22
C PRO A 12 13.91 -43.19 25.63
N GLU A 13 13.97 -42.76 26.88
CA GLU A 13 13.09 -41.72 27.44
C GLU A 13 13.16 -40.42 26.64
N SER A 14 14.35 -40.05 26.15
CA SER A 14 14.56 -38.90 25.26
C SER A 14 13.70 -38.94 23.99
N VAL A 15 13.55 -40.13 23.38
CA VAL A 15 12.71 -40.31 22.20
C VAL A 15 11.25 -40.12 22.56
N MET A 16 10.82 -40.71 23.69
CA MET A 16 9.44 -40.58 24.16
C MET A 16 9.07 -39.12 24.47
N ASN A 17 9.96 -38.38 25.12
CA ASN A 17 9.80 -36.95 25.42
C ASN A 17 9.70 -36.09 24.14
N SER A 18 10.51 -36.41 23.13
CA SER A 18 10.48 -35.73 21.83
C SER A 18 9.17 -35.96 21.09
N VAL A 19 8.65 -37.19 21.12
CA VAL A 19 7.34 -37.54 20.54
C VAL A 19 6.21 -36.80 21.27
N ASN A 20 6.21 -36.81 22.60
CA ASN A 20 5.21 -36.11 23.41
C ASN A 20 5.22 -34.59 23.14
N THR A 21 6.42 -33.99 23.03
CA THR A 21 6.56 -32.58 22.70
C THR A 21 6.04 -32.28 21.30
N THR A 22 6.34 -33.15 20.32
CA THR A 22 5.84 -33.00 18.96
C THR A 22 4.31 -33.11 18.91
N LEU A 23 3.72 -34.03 19.67
CA LEU A 23 2.26 -34.19 19.78
C LEU A 23 1.60 -32.91 20.31
N VAL A 24 2.12 -32.35 21.40
CA VAL A 24 1.62 -31.08 21.98
C VAL A 24 1.73 -29.94 20.96
N ASN A 25 2.84 -29.86 20.23
CA ASN A 25 3.04 -28.83 19.20
C ASN A 25 2.04 -28.97 18.04
N VAL A 26 1.73 -30.19 17.60
CA VAL A 26 0.74 -30.45 16.54
C VAL A 26 -0.67 -30.12 17.00
N GLU A 27 -1.03 -30.44 18.25
CA GLU A 27 -2.33 -30.06 18.84
C GLU A 27 -2.47 -28.53 18.94
N ASN A 28 -1.42 -27.84 19.39
CA ASN A 28 -1.39 -26.37 19.38
C ASN A 28 -1.51 -25.82 17.96
N LEU A 29 -0.80 -26.39 16.99
CA LEU A 29 -0.90 -25.95 15.60
C LEU A 29 -2.32 -26.13 15.05
N ARG A 30 -3.01 -27.23 15.41
CA ARG A 30 -4.40 -27.47 15.01
C ARG A 30 -5.33 -26.34 15.45
N THR A 31 -5.22 -25.88 16.70
CA THR A 31 -6.09 -24.80 17.21
C THR A 31 -5.85 -23.48 16.48
N HIS A 32 -4.58 -23.09 16.31
CA HIS A 32 -4.22 -21.88 15.57
C HIS A 32 -4.62 -21.95 14.09
N LEU A 33 -4.46 -23.12 13.46
CA LEU A 33 -4.82 -23.32 12.06
C LEU A 33 -6.33 -23.26 11.86
N HIS A 34 -7.14 -23.81 12.77
CA HIS A 34 -8.60 -23.65 12.71
C HIS A 34 -9.01 -22.18 12.82
N GLN A 35 -8.43 -21.44 13.76
CA GLN A 35 -8.69 -20.02 13.89
C GLN A 35 -8.28 -19.27 12.62
N PHE A 36 -7.07 -19.51 12.11
CA PHE A 36 -6.55 -18.90 10.90
C PHE A 36 -7.43 -19.19 9.68
N LEU A 37 -7.85 -20.45 9.48
CA LEU A 37 -8.71 -20.83 8.36
C LEU A 37 -10.12 -20.24 8.48
N SER A 38 -10.65 -20.08 9.70
CA SER A 38 -11.97 -19.46 9.90
C SER A 38 -12.03 -18.00 9.46
N ILE A 39 -10.90 -17.30 9.46
CA ILE A 39 -10.78 -15.90 9.03
C ILE A 39 -10.17 -15.74 7.62
N SER A 40 -9.72 -16.83 6.99
CA SER A 40 -9.07 -16.83 5.67
C SER A 40 -10.08 -16.91 4.53
N ASP A 41 -11.10 -16.08 4.59
CA ASP A 41 -12.06 -15.93 3.50
C ASP A 41 -11.40 -15.21 2.30
N PRO A 42 -11.63 -15.62 1.04
CA PRO A 42 -11.03 -15.00 -0.14
C PRO A 42 -11.25 -13.48 -0.23
N ASP A 43 -12.43 -12.99 0.16
CA ASP A 43 -12.75 -11.56 0.13
C ASP A 43 -12.00 -10.82 1.24
N VAL A 44 -11.91 -11.43 2.44
CA VAL A 44 -11.11 -10.89 3.55
C VAL A 44 -9.63 -10.83 3.20
N LEU A 45 -9.10 -11.87 2.55
CA LEU A 45 -7.73 -11.89 2.07
C LEU A 45 -7.51 -10.83 0.98
N ALA A 46 -8.49 -10.55 0.12
CA ALA A 46 -8.37 -9.54 -0.92
C ALA A 46 -8.15 -8.13 -0.35
N GLU A 47 -8.78 -7.80 0.78
CA GLU A 47 -8.67 -6.53 1.50
C GLU A 47 -7.32 -6.35 2.23
N MET A 48 -6.57 -7.43 2.45
CA MET A 48 -5.28 -7.34 3.13
C MET A 48 -4.21 -6.64 2.27
N PRO A 49 -3.31 -5.84 2.90
CA PRO A 49 -2.14 -5.30 2.22
C PRO A 49 -1.33 -6.43 1.52
N PRO A 50 -0.85 -6.22 0.28
CA PRO A 50 -0.25 -7.30 -0.51
C PRO A 50 0.88 -8.07 0.18
N LEU A 51 1.73 -7.36 0.94
CA LEU A 51 2.83 -7.98 1.68
C LEU A 51 2.34 -8.86 2.84
N GLN A 52 1.34 -8.38 3.61
CA GLN A 52 0.74 -9.15 4.71
C GLN A 52 -0.02 -10.36 4.18
N ARG A 53 -0.74 -10.21 3.07
CA ARG A 53 -1.40 -11.32 2.37
C ARG A 53 -0.40 -12.38 1.93
N ALA A 54 0.72 -11.97 1.34
CA ALA A 54 1.78 -12.88 0.94
C ALA A 54 2.38 -13.63 2.14
N GLN A 55 2.61 -12.95 3.27
CA GLN A 55 3.08 -13.58 4.51
C GLN A 55 2.08 -14.63 5.05
N ALA A 56 0.80 -14.31 5.08
CA ALA A 56 -0.25 -15.21 5.55
C ALA A 56 -0.32 -16.49 4.70
N LEU A 57 -0.41 -16.34 3.37
CA LEU A 57 -0.47 -17.46 2.43
C LEU A 57 0.83 -18.29 2.41
N PHE A 58 1.99 -17.63 2.50
CA PHE A 58 3.27 -18.32 2.61
C PHE A 58 3.36 -19.15 3.90
N THR A 59 2.89 -18.60 5.03
CA THR A 59 2.85 -19.30 6.32
C THR A 59 1.97 -20.54 6.23
N LEU A 60 0.80 -20.44 5.59
CA LEU A 60 -0.07 -21.59 5.34
C LEU A 60 0.63 -22.64 4.48
N ALA A 61 1.22 -22.26 3.34
CA ALA A 61 1.94 -23.19 2.47
C ALA A 61 3.10 -23.88 3.20
N LYS A 62 3.88 -23.12 3.99
CA LYS A 62 4.97 -23.66 4.80
C LYS A 62 4.46 -24.65 5.85
N ALA A 63 3.38 -24.33 6.56
CA ALA A 63 2.76 -25.22 7.53
C ALA A 63 2.24 -26.53 6.89
N THR A 64 1.57 -26.45 5.74
CA THR A 64 1.08 -27.63 5.03
C THR A 64 2.23 -28.53 4.58
N THR A 65 3.30 -27.97 4.00
CA THR A 65 4.46 -28.75 3.56
C THR A 65 5.22 -29.36 4.73
N THR A 66 5.38 -28.65 5.86
CA THR A 66 6.06 -29.21 7.04
C THR A 66 5.25 -30.33 7.69
N LEU A 67 3.92 -30.20 7.78
CA LEU A 67 3.04 -31.27 8.27
C LEU A 67 3.12 -32.51 7.36
N PHE A 68 3.15 -32.30 6.05
CA PHE A 68 3.29 -33.42 5.10
C PHE A 68 4.67 -34.08 5.23
N ALA A 69 5.75 -33.31 5.38
CA ALA A 69 7.08 -33.85 5.66
C ALA A 69 7.14 -34.65 6.97
N LEU A 70 6.47 -34.16 8.02
CA LEU A 70 6.34 -34.87 9.29
C LEU A 70 5.63 -36.21 9.10
N ARG A 71 4.50 -36.24 8.38
CA ARG A 71 3.77 -37.47 8.06
C ARG A 71 4.63 -38.49 7.33
N LEU A 72 5.43 -38.05 6.36
CA LEU A 72 6.37 -38.92 5.63
C LEU A 72 7.38 -39.54 6.59
N ARG A 73 7.99 -38.74 7.46
CA ARG A 73 8.93 -39.24 8.49
C ARG A 73 8.28 -40.24 9.44
N CYS A 74 7.04 -39.99 9.87
CA CYS A 74 6.27 -40.94 10.69
C CYS A 74 5.96 -42.25 9.96
N SER A 75 5.92 -42.22 8.62
CA SER A 75 5.71 -43.40 7.78
C SER A 75 7.04 -44.10 7.40
N GLY A 76 8.17 -43.63 7.92
CA GLY A 76 9.50 -44.16 7.62
C GLY A 76 10.12 -43.67 6.30
N VAL A 77 9.52 -42.67 5.63
CA VAL A 77 10.02 -42.12 4.37
C VAL A 77 10.83 -40.85 4.65
N HIS A 78 12.06 -40.79 4.13
CA HIS A 78 12.90 -39.60 4.27
C HIS A 78 12.43 -38.49 3.30
N PRO A 79 12.23 -37.23 3.75
CA PRO A 79 11.76 -36.16 2.87
C PRO A 79 12.67 -35.87 1.67
N ASP A 80 13.97 -36.11 1.79
CA ASP A 80 14.94 -35.86 0.72
C ASP A 80 14.85 -36.86 -0.44
N GLU A 81 14.28 -38.04 -0.19
CA GLU A 81 14.05 -39.09 -1.19
C GLU A 81 12.66 -38.97 -1.82
N HIS A 82 11.85 -38.01 -1.37
CA HIS A 82 10.48 -37.81 -1.80
C HIS A 82 10.35 -36.52 -2.64
N PRO A 83 9.42 -36.44 -3.61
CA PRO A 83 9.20 -35.23 -4.43
C PRO A 83 8.94 -33.94 -3.64
N ILE A 84 8.54 -34.06 -2.37
CA ILE A 84 8.36 -32.94 -1.43
C ILE A 84 9.65 -32.11 -1.25
N LYS A 85 10.82 -32.68 -1.49
CA LYS A 85 12.09 -31.94 -1.45
C LYS A 85 12.05 -30.71 -2.37
N SER A 86 11.54 -30.88 -3.59
CA SER A 86 11.40 -29.77 -4.54
C SER A 86 10.44 -28.68 -4.04
N GLU A 87 9.42 -29.06 -3.28
CA GLU A 87 8.48 -28.14 -2.65
C GLU A 87 9.12 -27.37 -1.49
N LEU A 88 9.98 -28.02 -0.69
CA LEU A 88 10.77 -27.37 0.34
C LEU A 88 11.77 -26.36 -0.24
N GLU A 89 12.46 -26.74 -1.32
CA GLU A 89 13.36 -25.85 -2.06
C GLU A 89 12.59 -24.65 -2.64
N ARG A 90 11.42 -24.90 -3.23
CA ARG A 90 10.53 -23.85 -3.75
C ARG A 90 10.12 -22.87 -2.65
N LEU A 91 9.74 -23.37 -1.46
CA LEU A 91 9.40 -22.53 -0.31
C LEU A 91 10.59 -21.70 0.18
N SER A 92 11.81 -22.26 0.16
CA SER A 92 13.02 -21.49 0.51
C SER A 92 13.20 -20.29 -0.42
N LEU A 93 13.04 -20.49 -1.73
CA LEU A 93 13.14 -19.40 -2.71
C LEU A 93 12.07 -18.33 -2.50
N TYR A 94 10.85 -18.73 -2.12
CA TYR A 94 9.79 -17.77 -1.81
C TYR A 94 10.02 -17.05 -0.48
N GLN A 95 10.64 -17.69 0.50
CA GLN A 95 11.05 -17.06 1.74
C GLN A 95 12.04 -15.91 1.46
N ASP A 96 13.07 -16.17 0.66
CA ASP A 96 14.07 -15.17 0.27
C ASP A 96 13.43 -13.99 -0.48
N LYS A 97 12.46 -14.27 -1.37
CA LYS A 97 11.71 -13.22 -2.08
C LYS A 97 10.90 -12.38 -1.11
N LEU A 98 10.20 -13.02 -0.17
CA LEU A 98 9.37 -12.33 0.81
C LEU A 98 10.21 -11.44 1.73
N GLU A 99 11.35 -11.93 2.19
CA GLU A 99 12.30 -11.18 3.01
C GLU A 99 12.81 -9.93 2.29
N ARG A 100 13.18 -10.04 1.01
CA ARG A 100 13.56 -8.87 0.18
C ARG A 100 12.47 -7.81 0.12
N PHE A 101 11.20 -8.22 -0.01
CA PHE A 101 10.08 -7.26 -0.02
C PHE A 101 9.83 -6.64 1.36
N VAL A 102 10.00 -7.42 2.43
CA VAL A 102 9.94 -6.90 3.80
C VAL A 102 11.04 -5.85 4.01
N ASP A 103 12.26 -6.10 3.55
CA ASP A 103 13.36 -5.15 3.67
C ASP A 103 13.13 -3.89 2.83
N LEU A 104 12.61 -4.05 1.61
CA LEU A 104 12.23 -2.92 0.76
C LEU A 104 11.12 -2.06 1.38
N SER A 105 10.18 -2.68 2.12
CA SER A 105 9.12 -1.95 2.82
C SER A 105 9.63 -1.11 4.00
N LYS A 106 10.79 -1.48 4.57
CA LYS A 106 11.45 -0.78 5.68
C LYS A 106 12.50 0.22 5.21
N ALA A 107 12.99 0.05 3.97
CA ALA A 107 14.01 0.91 3.40
C ALA A 107 13.50 2.36 3.31
N PRO A 108 14.35 3.37 3.56
CA PRO A 108 14.01 4.76 3.27
C PRO A 108 13.51 4.87 1.83
N LEU A 109 12.44 5.65 1.61
CA LEU A 109 11.85 5.88 0.29
C LEU A 109 12.95 6.28 -0.69
N ARG A 110 13.48 5.32 -1.45
CA ARG A 110 14.41 5.62 -2.53
C ARG A 110 13.59 6.30 -3.60
N PRO A 111 14.03 7.46 -4.13
CA PRO A 111 13.35 8.06 -5.26
C PRO A 111 13.34 7.03 -6.40
N SER A 112 12.16 6.50 -6.71
CA SER A 112 11.96 5.52 -7.81
C SER A 112 12.33 6.11 -9.17
N THR A 113 12.49 7.42 -9.24
CA THR A 113 12.83 8.18 -10.42
C THR A 113 14.07 9.02 -10.14
N THR A 114 15.17 8.72 -10.80
CA THR A 114 16.32 9.63 -10.84
C THR A 114 16.00 10.73 -11.85
N LEU A 115 16.02 11.99 -11.41
CA LEU A 115 15.81 13.12 -12.32
C LEU A 115 17.06 13.31 -13.18
N ASN A 116 16.93 13.10 -14.49
CA ASN A 116 17.96 13.50 -15.45
C ASN A 116 17.84 15.01 -15.70
N SER A 117 18.59 15.81 -14.94
CA SER A 117 18.57 17.27 -15.03
C SER A 117 18.91 17.78 -16.43
N GLN A 118 19.81 17.10 -17.15
CA GLN A 118 20.18 17.45 -18.52
C GLN A 118 19.06 17.19 -19.53
N ALA A 119 18.31 16.10 -19.37
CA ALA A 119 17.15 15.85 -20.21
C ALA A 119 16.03 16.84 -19.89
N ALA A 120 15.76 17.08 -18.60
CA ALA A 120 14.75 18.02 -18.13
C ALA A 120 15.00 19.44 -18.66
N THR A 121 16.26 19.89 -18.65
CA THR A 121 16.60 21.23 -19.17
C THR A 121 16.35 21.35 -20.66
N ARG A 122 16.69 20.32 -21.46
CA ARG A 122 16.37 20.29 -22.91
C ARG A 122 14.86 20.34 -23.16
N PHE A 123 14.08 19.58 -22.40
CA PHE A 123 12.62 19.59 -22.52
C PHE A 123 12.03 20.97 -22.20
N ILE A 124 12.49 21.60 -21.12
CA ILE A 124 12.02 22.93 -20.70
C ILE A 124 12.43 24.00 -21.72
N GLU A 125 13.69 24.00 -22.17
CA GLU A 125 14.19 24.97 -23.16
C GLU A 125 13.45 24.89 -24.49
N HIS A 126 13.07 23.68 -24.92
CA HIS A 126 12.33 23.47 -26.16
C HIS A 126 10.84 23.81 -26.02
N SER A 127 10.26 23.62 -24.83
CA SER A 127 8.82 23.86 -24.59
C SER A 127 8.50 25.34 -24.33
N LEU A 128 9.50 26.13 -23.90
CA LEU A 128 9.34 27.55 -23.56
C LEU A 128 10.21 28.43 -24.48
N PRO A 129 9.69 28.93 -25.61
CA PRO A 129 10.46 29.72 -26.56
C PRO A 129 10.96 31.06 -25.95
N ASP A 130 10.20 31.65 -25.03
CA ASP A 130 10.44 33.00 -24.47
C ASP A 130 11.24 33.01 -23.16
N LEU A 131 12.19 32.10 -23.02
CA LEU A 131 13.13 32.12 -21.89
C LEU A 131 14.10 33.30 -22.01
N THR A 132 14.16 34.15 -20.98
CA THR A 132 15.14 35.23 -20.88
C THR A 132 16.58 34.68 -20.92
N PRO A 133 17.57 35.47 -21.38
CA PRO A 133 18.97 35.02 -21.43
C PRO A 133 19.56 34.70 -20.04
N ALA A 134 18.98 35.25 -18.97
CA ALA A 134 19.34 34.88 -17.60
C ALA A 134 18.80 33.48 -17.23
N GLN A 135 17.54 33.19 -17.58
CA GLN A 135 16.92 31.88 -17.35
C GLN A 135 17.63 30.77 -18.14
N ARG A 136 17.96 30.99 -19.42
CA ARG A 136 18.72 29.99 -20.22
C ARG A 136 20.10 29.70 -19.62
N ARG A 137 20.77 30.70 -19.04
CA ARG A 137 22.05 30.50 -18.34
C ARG A 137 21.89 29.69 -17.05
N SER A 138 20.85 29.97 -16.27
CA SER A 138 20.50 29.18 -15.09
C SER A 138 20.18 27.71 -15.44
N MET A 139 19.42 27.46 -16.51
CA MET A 139 19.11 26.11 -17.00
C MET A 139 20.37 25.33 -17.42
N ARG A 140 21.34 26.00 -18.06
CA ARG A 140 22.64 25.38 -18.39
C ARG A 140 23.47 25.04 -17.14
N GLN A 141 23.41 25.85 -16.08
CA GLN A 141 24.09 25.54 -14.81
C GLN A 141 23.45 24.33 -14.11
N ILE A 142 22.11 24.25 -14.11
CA ILE A 142 21.37 23.10 -13.58
C ILE A 142 21.68 21.82 -14.37
N SER A 143 21.81 21.93 -15.70
CA SER A 143 22.20 20.81 -16.57
C SER A 143 23.63 20.30 -16.31
N LYS A 144 24.53 21.14 -15.81
CA LYS A 144 25.92 20.78 -15.47
C LYS A 144 26.09 20.25 -14.06
N GLY A 145 25.04 20.34 -13.23
CA GLY A 145 25.12 19.99 -11.80
C GLY A 145 25.80 21.03 -10.92
N GLU A 146 26.10 22.23 -11.45
CA GLU A 146 26.80 23.33 -10.75
C GLU A 146 25.84 24.31 -10.05
N GLY A 147 24.53 24.01 -10.02
CA GLY A 147 23.54 24.81 -9.29
C GLY A 147 23.64 24.60 -7.78
N PRO A 148 23.14 25.55 -6.95
CA PRO A 148 23.02 25.32 -5.52
C PRO A 148 22.18 24.07 -5.32
N SER A 149 22.79 22.98 -4.83
CA SER A 149 22.03 21.78 -4.51
C SER A 149 21.01 22.20 -3.48
N THR A 150 19.75 22.33 -3.87
CA THR A 150 18.68 22.40 -2.92
C THR A 150 18.68 21.02 -2.29
N LYS A 151 19.41 20.85 -1.19
CA LYS A 151 19.16 19.75 -0.27
C LYS A 151 17.72 19.97 0.12
N CYS A 152 16.81 19.28 -0.55
CA CYS A 152 15.48 19.06 -0.03
C CYS A 152 15.70 18.22 1.22
N SER A 153 16.04 18.89 2.32
CA SER A 153 15.87 18.34 3.64
C SER A 153 14.42 17.91 3.73
N ASP A 154 14.24 16.63 4.06
CA ASP A 154 12.99 16.00 4.51
C ASP A 154 12.28 16.88 5.54
N SER A 155 11.57 17.88 5.03
CA SER A 155 10.78 18.80 5.81
C SER A 155 9.52 19.03 5.02
N ASN A 156 8.52 18.28 5.48
CA ASN A 156 7.11 18.48 5.20
C ASN A 156 6.65 17.85 3.89
N ILE A 157 6.06 16.66 4.06
CA ILE A 157 4.77 16.30 3.45
C ILE A 157 3.93 17.58 3.40
N ILE A 158 3.89 18.23 2.24
CA ILE A 158 3.04 19.38 1.98
C ILE A 158 1.61 18.83 2.00
N LYS A 159 1.02 18.87 3.19
CA LYS A 159 -0.42 19.03 3.37
C LYS A 159 -0.84 20.10 2.36
N LYS A 160 -1.77 19.72 1.49
CA LYS A 160 -2.40 20.59 0.49
C LYS A 160 -2.52 22.00 1.03
N ARG A 161 -1.93 22.97 0.32
CA ARG A 161 -1.92 24.39 0.65
C ARG A 161 -3.35 24.86 0.98
N LYS A 162 -3.67 24.93 2.28
CA LYS A 162 -4.66 25.88 2.78
C LYS A 162 -3.94 27.21 2.85
N TYR A 163 -4.46 28.18 2.11
CA TYR A 163 -4.13 29.59 2.26
C TYR A 163 -4.06 29.94 3.76
N GLN A 164 -2.91 30.37 4.24
CA GLN A 164 -2.81 31.10 5.50
C GLN A 164 -3.18 32.55 5.18
N SER A 165 -4.45 32.90 5.28
CA SER A 165 -4.85 34.30 5.40
C SER A 165 -4.75 34.68 6.87
N SER A 166 -3.75 35.47 7.19
CA SER A 166 -3.58 36.13 8.48
C SER A 166 -4.57 37.29 8.59
N GLU A 167 -5.83 37.00 8.86
CA GLU A 167 -6.79 37.96 9.40
C GLU A 167 -7.95 37.18 10.02
N LYS A 168 -8.18 37.37 11.31
CA LYS A 168 -9.20 36.62 12.07
C LYS A 168 -10.60 37.16 11.74
N GLN A 169 -11.04 37.05 10.49
CA GLN A 169 -12.47 37.03 10.21
C GLN A 169 -13.01 35.65 10.58
N THR A 170 -13.95 35.63 11.50
CA THR A 170 -14.69 34.43 11.86
C THR A 170 -15.31 33.83 10.59
N VAL A 171 -15.25 32.51 10.42
CA VAL A 171 -15.77 31.80 9.23
C VAL A 171 -17.22 32.19 8.91
N GLN A 172 -17.99 32.53 9.95
CA GLN A 172 -19.37 33.01 9.84
C GLN A 172 -19.48 34.38 9.15
N ASP A 173 -18.56 35.30 9.40
CA ASP A 173 -18.58 36.64 8.79
C ASP A 173 -18.24 36.59 7.31
N ALA A 174 -17.22 35.79 6.95
CA ALA A 174 -16.85 35.56 5.56
C ALA A 174 -17.97 34.86 4.77
N ALA A 175 -18.68 33.90 5.39
CA ALA A 175 -19.82 33.25 4.78
C ALA A 175 -21.00 34.22 4.58
N LYS A 176 -21.26 35.08 5.57
CA LYS A 176 -22.32 36.10 5.49
C LYS A 176 -22.02 37.11 4.39
N GLU A 177 -20.79 37.59 4.29
CA GLU A 177 -20.36 38.52 3.25
C GLU A 177 -20.50 37.91 1.85
N PHE A 178 -20.08 36.65 1.68
CA PHE A 178 -20.24 35.93 0.42
C PHE A 178 -21.72 35.79 0.01
N LEU A 179 -22.58 35.39 0.95
CA LEU A 179 -24.03 35.27 0.71
C LEU A 179 -24.67 36.62 0.37
N GLU A 180 -24.29 37.68 1.07
CA GLU A 180 -24.81 39.03 0.81
C GLU A 180 -24.37 39.56 -0.56
N LYS A 181 -23.10 39.30 -0.93
CA LYS A 181 -22.58 39.65 -2.25
C LYS A 181 -23.32 38.88 -3.36
N ALA A 182 -23.51 37.57 -3.19
CA ALA A 182 -24.26 36.74 -4.14
C ALA A 182 -25.72 37.20 -4.26
N ALA A 183 -26.36 37.58 -3.15
CA ALA A 183 -27.72 38.11 -3.17
C ALA A 183 -27.80 39.45 -3.94
N ARG A 184 -26.81 40.34 -3.78
CA ARG A 184 -26.75 41.59 -4.56
C ARG A 184 -26.55 41.34 -6.05
N GLU A 185 -25.73 40.35 -6.42
CA GLU A 185 -25.52 39.98 -7.83
C GLU A 185 -26.75 39.30 -8.46
N LEU A 186 -27.53 38.54 -7.68
CA LEU A 186 -28.76 37.88 -8.13
C LEU A 186 -29.95 38.84 -8.25
N PHE A 187 -30.14 39.73 -7.28
CA PHE A 187 -31.33 40.57 -7.21
C PHE A 187 -31.12 41.98 -7.76
N GLY A 188 -29.87 42.42 -7.94
CA GLY A 188 -29.50 43.72 -8.47
C GLY A 188 -29.95 44.89 -7.60
N ASP A 189 -29.07 45.86 -7.35
CA ASP A 189 -29.55 47.19 -7.00
C ASP A 189 -30.18 47.80 -8.27
N ARG A 190 -31.41 48.34 -8.18
CA ARG A 190 -32.20 48.78 -9.36
C ARG A 190 -31.68 50.08 -10.00
N LYS A 191 -30.35 50.26 -10.02
CA LYS A 191 -29.67 51.40 -10.63
C LYS A 191 -28.32 50.94 -11.17
N ASP A 192 -28.35 50.12 -12.22
CA ASP A 192 -27.59 50.27 -13.46
C ASP A 192 -27.60 48.93 -14.20
N GLY A 193 -27.89 48.98 -15.50
CA GLY A 193 -28.20 47.78 -16.27
C GLY A 193 -26.96 47.00 -16.65
N PHE A 194 -26.78 45.77 -16.14
CA PHE A 194 -26.06 44.72 -16.87
C PHE A 194 -26.48 43.31 -16.45
N LYS A 195 -26.48 42.42 -17.46
CA LYS A 195 -27.16 41.12 -17.55
C LYS A 195 -26.47 39.99 -16.77
N GLY A 196 -27.26 39.25 -15.97
CA GLY A 196 -26.95 37.90 -15.52
C GLY A 196 -27.58 36.82 -16.41
N PRO A 197 -27.13 35.55 -16.35
CA PRO A 197 -27.43 34.52 -17.38
C PRO A 197 -28.83 33.89 -17.31
N LEU A 198 -29.67 34.25 -16.34
CA LEU A 198 -30.98 33.62 -16.14
C LEU A 198 -32.08 34.65 -16.38
N GLN A 199 -32.45 34.81 -17.65
CA GLN A 199 -33.77 35.32 -17.99
C GLN A 199 -34.78 34.21 -17.70
N VAL A 200 -35.63 34.41 -16.69
CA VAL A 200 -36.90 33.69 -16.60
C VAL A 200 -37.73 34.22 -17.77
N VAL A 201 -37.85 33.41 -18.81
CA VAL A 201 -38.82 33.62 -19.87
C VAL A 201 -40.17 33.26 -19.27
N ASP A 202 -40.99 34.26 -18.97
CA ASP A 202 -42.43 34.05 -18.75
C ASP A 202 -43.03 33.60 -20.09
N ILE A 203 -43.26 32.29 -20.23
CA ILE A 203 -44.08 31.74 -21.31
C ILE A 203 -45.52 31.82 -20.83
N SER A 204 -46.22 32.86 -21.27
CA SER A 204 -47.67 32.94 -21.23
C SER A 204 -48.23 32.10 -22.38
N ASP A 205 -48.63 30.85 -22.10
CA ASP A 205 -49.46 30.08 -23.01
C ASP A 205 -50.94 30.31 -22.65
N ASP A 206 -51.57 31.16 -23.46
CA ASP A 206 -53.03 31.27 -23.59
C ASP A 206 -53.43 30.30 -24.70
N ASP A 207 -53.99 29.15 -24.35
CA ASP A 207 -54.61 28.21 -25.30
C ASP A 207 -56.01 27.85 -24.79
N THR A 208 -57.00 28.61 -25.27
CA THR A 208 -58.42 28.25 -25.20
C THR A 208 -58.82 27.49 -26.49
N PRO A 209 -59.44 26.30 -26.41
CA PRO A 209 -59.81 25.54 -27.60
C PRO A 209 -61.18 26.00 -28.15
N PRO A 210 -61.45 25.79 -29.46
CA PRO A 210 -62.63 26.33 -30.11
C PRO A 210 -63.85 25.41 -29.94
N SER A 211 -65.02 25.99 -29.70
CA SER A 211 -66.36 25.46 -30.04
C SER A 211 -67.37 26.61 -30.03
#